data_AF-A0A410PUB2-F1
#
_entry.id   AF-A0A410PUB2-F1
#
_cell.length_a   1.000
_cell.length_b   1.000
_cell.length_c   1.000
_cell.angle_alpha   90.00
_cell.angle_beta   90.00
_cell.angle_gamma   90.00
#
_symmetry.space_group_name_H-M   'P 1'
#
loop_
_entity.id
_entity.type
_entity.pdbx_description
1 polymer ?
#
loop_
_entity_poly.entity_id
_entity_poly.type
_entity_poly.pdbx_seq_one_letter_code
_entity_poly.pdbx_strand_id
1 'polypeptide(L)'
;MQVNNYWAETLKGALPVGESFDMLARDIQIGDKKAVMFYVDGLVTGQSMPLVMSYLFRVDTSHAGSITDTKEFIETNLPYLNAQAESKMDKVLKFIFSGLIALAVEGFSEAIIIDARFYPDRGVEEPSKEKSLRGAKDGFTESFMTNIALIRRRIRDPNLIFKSHTVGKTTQTDISLAYVKGKADDALVQKISDKLKTISIDALSVGDQTIAEHLLDDPKQKSFLGWLNPYPKVRYTQRPDVVAAHLTEGKIAIVVDTTPTVILLPTGIFDFLQDVDDYYFPAITGNYFRLLRTIDFIGIIFITPLYLLFAQNYLPVYDALKFFIPRGDFAISLFWQFILLEFAIDALKLASLNTPDSLGMSLSVIGALILGEFAVSSGWFIPQTILCMAVVALASFTQPSIELGYAIKFMRMFILIGIQLGAHIGATSIAMSLLGGNAVSICAIFGALIATAVDFISIGATKTLAGTSYLYPLFPFDGDAMKHLVFRTKA
;
A
#
# COMPACT_ATOMS: atom_id res chain seq x y z
N MET A 1 16.45 -16.55 50.31
CA MET A 1 15.03 -16.56 49.89
C MET A 1 14.72 -15.24 49.22
N GLN A 2 15.01 -15.14 47.92
CA GLN A 2 14.54 -14.06 47.05
C GLN A 2 13.75 -14.75 45.94
N VAL A 3 12.51 -15.16 46.22
CA VAL A 3 11.56 -15.52 45.16
C VAL A 3 10.79 -14.25 44.85
N ASN A 4 11.52 -13.26 44.34
CA ASN A 4 11.02 -11.93 44.06
C ASN A 4 10.69 -11.89 42.57
N ASN A 5 9.40 -11.91 42.22
CA ASN A 5 8.82 -11.52 40.93
C ASN A 5 9.56 -11.88 39.61
N TYR A 6 10.29 -13.01 39.55
CA TYR A 6 11.12 -13.39 38.39
C TYR A 6 10.38 -13.26 37.05
N TRP A 7 9.18 -13.85 36.95
CA TRP A 7 8.39 -13.80 35.71
C TRP A 7 7.96 -12.39 35.34
N ALA A 8 7.52 -11.59 36.32
CA ALA A 8 7.06 -10.23 36.07
C ALA A 8 8.21 -9.33 35.59
N GLU A 9 9.37 -9.40 36.22
CA GLU A 9 10.55 -8.60 35.83
C GLU A 9 11.12 -9.06 34.49
N THR A 10 11.24 -10.37 34.28
CA THR A 10 11.81 -10.91 33.04
C THR A 10 10.90 -10.65 31.84
N LEU A 11 9.57 -10.77 32.00
CA LEU A 11 8.62 -10.42 30.94
C LEU A 11 8.58 -8.91 30.66
N LYS A 12 8.67 -8.05 31.70
CA LYS A 12 8.80 -6.59 31.51
C LYS A 12 10.06 -6.21 30.71
N GLY A 13 11.16 -6.96 30.85
CA GLY A 13 12.38 -6.75 30.08
C GLY A 13 12.38 -7.36 28.67
N ALA A 14 11.67 -8.47 28.46
CA ALA A 14 11.65 -9.20 27.18
C ALA A 14 10.58 -8.69 26.20
N LEU A 15 9.51 -8.07 26.70
CA LEU A 15 8.42 -7.52 25.91
C LEU A 15 8.62 -6.02 25.67
N PRO A 16 8.19 -5.47 24.52
CA PRO A 16 8.30 -4.05 24.21
C PRO A 16 7.25 -3.20 24.97
N VAL A 17 7.04 -3.46 26.27
CA VAL A 17 6.06 -2.73 27.10
C VAL A 17 6.47 -1.27 27.21
N GLY A 18 5.56 -0.36 26.84
CA GLY A 18 5.82 1.08 26.82
C GLY A 18 6.58 1.58 25.58
N GLU A 19 7.26 0.69 24.83
CA GLU A 19 7.81 1.00 23.50
C GLU A 19 6.76 0.81 22.40
N SER A 20 6.01 -0.30 22.45
CA SER A 20 4.89 -0.61 21.55
C SER A 20 3.57 -0.43 22.28
N PHE A 21 2.67 0.40 21.74
CA PHE A 21 1.43 0.76 22.47
C PHE A 21 0.43 -0.41 22.57
N ASP A 22 0.49 -1.37 21.65
CA ASP A 22 -0.36 -2.55 21.62
C ASP A 22 0.08 -3.63 22.63
N MET A 23 1.26 -3.51 23.23
CA MET A 23 1.74 -4.45 24.25
C MET A 23 1.44 -3.91 25.64
N LEU A 24 0.48 -4.55 26.34
CA LEU A 24 0.01 -4.09 27.64
C LEU A 24 0.53 -4.97 28.77
N ALA A 25 0.96 -4.31 29.85
CA ALA A 25 1.21 -4.91 31.14
C ALA A 25 0.28 -4.26 32.18
N ARG A 26 -0.52 -5.06 32.87
CA ARG A 26 -1.45 -4.61 33.92
C ARG A 26 -1.05 -5.23 35.24
N ASP A 27 -0.63 -4.40 36.18
CA ASP A 27 -0.42 -4.84 37.56
C ASP A 27 -1.79 -5.05 38.22
N ILE A 28 -2.01 -6.21 38.82
CA ILE A 28 -3.24 -6.62 39.50
C ILE A 28 -2.92 -7.28 40.85
N GLN A 29 -3.93 -7.43 41.68
CA GLN A 29 -3.83 -8.14 42.96
C GLN A 29 -4.78 -9.33 42.95
N ILE A 30 -4.27 -10.50 43.32
CA ILE A 30 -5.01 -11.76 43.39
C ILE A 30 -4.89 -12.28 44.82
N GLY A 31 -5.96 -12.14 45.61
CA GLY A 31 -5.89 -12.32 47.07
C GLY A 31 -4.81 -11.40 47.66
N ASP A 32 -3.82 -11.99 48.33
CA ASP A 32 -2.69 -11.27 48.94
C ASP A 32 -1.44 -11.21 48.06
N LYS A 33 -1.47 -11.79 46.86
CA LYS A 33 -0.33 -11.87 45.95
C LYS A 33 -0.40 -10.78 44.88
N LYS A 34 0.75 -10.15 44.61
CA LYS A 34 0.88 -9.26 43.45
C LYS A 34 0.95 -10.11 42.19
N ALA A 35 0.32 -9.65 41.11
CA ALA A 35 0.43 -10.29 39.82
C ALA A 35 0.50 -9.26 38.69
N VAL A 36 1.05 -9.67 37.56
CA VAL A 36 1.13 -8.84 36.36
C VAL A 36 0.59 -9.63 35.19
N MET A 37 -0.36 -9.03 34.47
CA MET A 37 -0.95 -9.58 33.28
C MET A 37 -0.33 -8.94 32.03
N PHE A 38 0.20 -9.76 31.13
CA PHE A 38 0.79 -9.34 29.86
C PHE A 38 -0.06 -9.86 28.70
N TYR A 39 -0.43 -8.98 27.78
CA TYR A 39 -1.22 -9.34 26.61
C TYR A 39 -1.06 -8.31 25.50
N VAL A 40 -1.40 -8.74 24.28
CA VAL A 40 -1.46 -7.87 23.11
C VAL A 40 -2.89 -7.33 22.97
N ASP A 41 -3.02 -6.01 22.98
CA ASP A 41 -4.29 -5.33 22.76
C ASP A 41 -4.80 -5.54 21.33
N GLY A 42 -6.11 -5.66 21.17
CA GLY A 42 -6.76 -6.03 19.90
C GLY A 42 -6.71 -7.53 19.54
N LEU A 43 -5.89 -8.36 20.21
CA LEU A 43 -5.92 -9.83 20.09
C LEU A 43 -6.65 -10.53 21.24
N VAL A 44 -7.19 -9.77 22.19
CA VAL A 44 -7.98 -10.24 23.32
C VAL A 44 -9.32 -9.50 23.30
N THR A 45 -10.46 -10.18 23.46
CA THR A 45 -11.75 -9.47 23.48
C THR A 45 -11.98 -8.70 24.77
N GLY A 46 -12.68 -7.57 24.63
CA GLY A 46 -13.34 -6.89 25.75
C GLY A 46 -14.46 -7.70 26.41
N GLN A 47 -14.85 -8.87 25.89
CA GLN A 47 -15.84 -9.77 26.52
C GLN A 47 -15.18 -10.86 27.38
N SER A 48 -14.06 -11.43 26.92
CA SER A 48 -13.31 -12.44 27.68
C SER A 48 -12.52 -11.82 28.83
N MET A 49 -12.00 -10.59 28.68
CA MET A 49 -11.21 -9.94 29.71
C MET A 49 -11.99 -9.71 31.03
N PRO A 50 -13.23 -9.18 31.04
CA PRO A 50 -14.03 -9.10 32.26
C PRO A 50 -14.24 -10.45 32.94
N LEU A 51 -14.43 -11.52 32.16
CA LEU A 51 -14.58 -12.87 32.69
C LEU A 51 -13.29 -13.34 33.39
N VAL A 52 -12.14 -13.21 32.72
CA VAL A 52 -10.82 -13.51 33.32
C VAL A 52 -10.64 -12.73 34.63
N MET A 53 -10.88 -11.43 34.61
CA MET A 53 -10.75 -10.57 35.80
C MET A 53 -11.71 -10.98 36.92
N SER A 54 -12.93 -11.40 36.59
CA SER A 54 -13.91 -11.85 37.59
C SER A 54 -13.49 -13.12 38.33
N TYR A 55 -12.81 -14.05 37.64
CA TYR A 55 -12.23 -15.23 38.27
C TYR A 55 -11.04 -14.87 39.15
N LEU A 56 -10.13 -14.02 38.65
CA LEU A 56 -8.93 -13.63 39.39
C LEU A 56 -9.24 -12.83 40.67
N PHE A 57 -10.27 -11.97 40.65
CA PHE A 57 -10.67 -11.19 41.83
C PHE A 57 -11.55 -11.95 42.84
N ARG A 58 -12.07 -13.12 42.47
CA ARG A 58 -12.82 -13.99 43.39
C ARG A 58 -11.93 -14.81 44.32
N VAL A 59 -10.63 -14.85 44.07
CA VAL A 59 -9.68 -15.60 44.88
C VAL A 59 -9.60 -14.98 46.29
N ASP A 60 -10.08 -15.71 47.29
CA ASP A 60 -10.12 -15.26 48.68
C ASP A 60 -8.71 -15.23 49.30
N THR A 61 -8.39 -14.12 49.96
CA THR A 61 -7.16 -13.90 50.76
C THR A 61 -6.86 -15.03 51.75
N SER A 62 -7.89 -15.65 52.33
CA SER A 62 -7.73 -16.70 53.35
C SER A 62 -7.15 -18.03 52.82
N HIS A 63 -7.23 -18.30 51.52
CA HIS A 63 -6.70 -19.50 50.87
C HIS A 63 -5.59 -19.21 49.82
N ALA A 64 -5.43 -17.95 49.39
CA ALA A 64 -4.44 -17.58 48.37
C ALA A 64 -2.98 -17.66 48.85
N GLY A 65 -2.74 -17.47 50.15
CA GLY A 65 -1.40 -17.51 50.74
C GLY A 65 -0.77 -18.90 50.80
N SER A 66 -1.56 -19.98 50.80
CA SER A 66 -1.09 -21.37 50.92
C SER A 66 -0.80 -22.05 49.58
N ILE A 67 -1.49 -21.65 48.51
CA ILE A 67 -1.29 -22.26 47.19
C ILE A 67 -0.01 -21.68 46.58
N THR A 68 1.04 -22.49 46.52
CA THR A 68 2.30 -22.18 45.81
C THR A 68 2.43 -22.92 44.49
N ASP A 69 1.63 -23.99 44.32
CA ASP A 69 1.56 -24.73 43.08
C ASP A 69 0.69 -24.02 42.04
N THR A 70 1.26 -23.79 40.86
CA THR A 70 0.60 -23.08 39.77
C THR A 70 -0.55 -23.90 39.18
N LYS A 71 -0.45 -25.24 39.18
CA LYS A 71 -1.49 -26.11 38.62
C LYS A 71 -2.72 -26.16 39.53
N GLU A 72 -2.52 -26.37 40.82
CA GLU A 72 -3.60 -26.29 41.82
C GLU A 72 -4.35 -24.96 41.74
N PHE A 73 -3.62 -23.84 41.54
CA PHE A 73 -4.24 -22.54 41.36
C PHE A 73 -5.15 -22.47 40.13
N ILE A 74 -4.69 -22.99 38.98
CA ILE A 74 -5.45 -23.02 37.73
C ILE A 74 -6.72 -23.86 37.88
N GLU A 75 -6.60 -25.07 38.41
CA GLU A 75 -7.72 -26.01 38.57
C GLU A 75 -8.81 -25.46 39.51
N THR A 76 -8.40 -24.75 40.56
CA THR A 76 -9.32 -24.21 41.57
C THR A 76 -9.97 -22.89 41.13
N ASN A 77 -9.18 -21.97 40.55
CA ASN A 77 -9.60 -20.58 40.36
C ASN A 77 -9.92 -20.22 38.91
N LEU A 78 -9.45 -21.00 37.92
CA LEU A 78 -9.69 -20.78 36.49
C LEU A 78 -10.35 -21.98 35.78
N PRO A 79 -11.33 -22.69 36.37
CA PRO A 79 -11.81 -23.98 35.86
C PRO A 79 -12.52 -23.91 34.50
N TYR A 80 -13.09 -22.75 34.15
CA TYR A 80 -13.80 -22.55 32.89
C TYR A 80 -12.88 -22.09 31.75
N LEU A 81 -11.79 -21.41 32.07
CA LEU A 81 -10.87 -20.86 31.10
C LEU A 81 -9.86 -21.92 30.70
N ASN A 82 -9.55 -22.03 29.41
CA ASN A 82 -8.46 -22.89 28.97
C ASN A 82 -7.13 -22.25 29.39
N ALA A 83 -6.63 -22.66 30.56
CA ALA A 83 -5.42 -22.13 31.17
C ALA A 83 -4.40 -23.24 31.42
N GLN A 84 -3.12 -22.92 31.28
CA GLN A 84 -2.02 -23.85 31.48
C GLN A 84 -0.83 -23.17 32.15
N ALA A 85 -0.07 -23.93 32.93
CA ALA A 85 1.22 -23.47 33.47
C ALA A 85 2.33 -23.70 32.44
N GLU A 86 3.20 -22.71 32.24
CA GLU A 86 4.37 -22.83 31.35
C GLU A 86 5.62 -22.25 32.02
N SER A 87 6.70 -23.04 31.97
CA SER A 87 7.99 -22.72 32.60
C SER A 87 9.02 -22.19 31.61
N LYS A 88 8.82 -22.34 30.30
CA LYS A 88 9.78 -21.89 29.27
C LYS A 88 9.44 -20.49 28.73
N MET A 89 10.34 -19.53 28.94
CA MET A 89 10.19 -18.14 28.48
C MET A 89 9.83 -18.03 26.99
N ASP A 90 10.55 -18.72 26.11
CA ASP A 90 10.30 -18.65 24.66
C ASP A 90 8.88 -19.06 24.27
N LYS A 91 8.31 -20.03 24.99
CA LYS A 91 6.92 -20.45 24.78
C LYS A 91 5.94 -19.42 25.32
N VAL A 92 6.20 -18.85 26.50
CA VAL A 92 5.38 -17.77 27.07
C VAL A 92 5.31 -16.59 26.09
N LEU A 93 6.46 -16.14 25.57
CA LEU A 93 6.52 -15.08 24.55
C LEU A 93 5.72 -15.47 23.30
N LYS A 94 5.90 -16.68 22.79
CA LYS A 94 5.14 -17.19 21.63
C LYS A 94 3.63 -17.19 21.88
N PHE A 95 3.18 -17.51 23.09
CA PHE A 95 1.76 -17.49 23.47
C PHE A 95 1.23 -16.05 23.51
N ILE A 96 1.96 -15.12 24.12
CA ILE A 96 1.58 -13.69 24.18
C ILE A 96 1.39 -13.13 22.77
N PHE A 97 2.38 -13.30 21.89
CA PHE A 97 2.28 -12.81 20.51
C PHE A 97 1.28 -13.60 19.64
N SER A 98 0.77 -14.73 20.13
CA SER A 98 -0.35 -15.45 19.51
C SER A 98 -1.71 -14.96 20.03
N GLY A 99 -1.75 -13.96 20.92
CA GLY A 99 -2.98 -13.37 21.47
C GLY A 99 -3.46 -14.01 22.78
N LEU A 100 -2.65 -14.86 23.43
CA LEU A 100 -2.98 -15.39 24.76
C LEU A 100 -2.50 -14.43 25.84
N ILE A 101 -3.12 -14.51 27.01
CA ILE A 101 -2.73 -13.71 28.18
C ILE A 101 -1.70 -14.49 28.99
N ALA A 102 -0.60 -13.85 29.37
CA ALA A 102 0.35 -14.40 30.34
C ALA A 102 0.19 -13.69 31.69
N LEU A 103 -0.06 -14.46 32.74
CA LEU A 103 -0.22 -13.98 34.10
C LEU A 103 0.97 -14.45 34.95
N ALA A 104 1.78 -13.49 35.39
CA ALA A 104 2.87 -13.71 36.32
C ALA A 104 2.38 -13.42 37.74
N VAL A 105 2.33 -14.43 38.61
CA VAL A 105 1.87 -14.31 39.99
C VAL A 105 3.06 -14.44 40.95
N GLU A 106 3.12 -13.56 41.95
CA GLU A 106 4.15 -13.59 42.98
C GLU A 106 4.19 -14.94 43.71
N GLY A 107 5.39 -15.51 43.83
CA GLY A 107 5.63 -16.80 44.48
C GLY A 107 5.39 -18.02 43.59
N PHE A 108 4.93 -17.88 42.34
CA PHE A 108 4.81 -19.00 41.41
C PHE A 108 6.09 -19.20 40.59
N SER A 109 6.45 -20.47 40.38
CA SER A 109 7.60 -20.87 39.57
C SER A 109 7.31 -20.87 38.07
N GLU A 110 6.04 -20.88 37.66
CA GLU A 110 5.58 -20.92 36.28
C GLU A 110 4.67 -19.72 35.95
N ALA A 111 4.63 -19.32 34.68
CA ALA A 111 3.65 -18.35 34.21
C ALA A 111 2.34 -19.05 33.87
N ILE A 112 1.20 -18.44 34.22
CA ILE A 112 -0.12 -18.95 33.83
C ILE A 112 -0.48 -18.36 32.47
N ILE A 113 -0.74 -19.22 31.50
CA ILE A 113 -1.19 -18.84 30.16
C ILE A 113 -2.69 -19.05 30.08
N ILE A 114 -3.45 -18.01 29.77
CA ILE A 114 -4.91 -18.04 29.66
C ILE A 114 -5.31 -17.81 28.21
N ASP A 115 -6.05 -18.75 27.63
CA ASP A 115 -6.60 -18.61 26.28
C ASP A 115 -7.90 -17.78 26.32
N ALA A 116 -7.75 -16.48 26.11
CA ALA A 116 -8.82 -15.50 25.95
C ALA A 116 -8.73 -14.79 24.59
N ARG A 117 -8.06 -15.44 23.63
CA ARG A 117 -7.70 -14.81 22.36
C ARG A 117 -8.92 -14.60 21.48
N PHE A 118 -8.92 -13.48 20.79
CA PHE A 118 -9.89 -13.18 19.75
C PHE A 118 -9.16 -12.56 18.58
N TYR A 119 -9.33 -13.20 17.43
CA TYR A 119 -8.88 -12.60 16.19
C TYR A 119 -10.05 -11.86 15.57
N PRO A 120 -9.83 -10.66 15.00
CA PRO A 120 -10.83 -10.00 14.18
C PRO A 120 -11.45 -11.00 13.18
N ASP A 121 -12.76 -11.20 13.31
CA ASP A 121 -13.49 -12.24 12.57
C ASP A 121 -14.02 -11.70 11.22
N ARG A 122 -14.67 -12.55 10.43
CA ARG A 122 -15.17 -12.37 9.05
C ARG A 122 -16.00 -11.10 8.72
N GLY A 123 -16.21 -10.17 9.65
CA GLY A 123 -16.76 -8.85 9.36
C GLY A 123 -15.79 -7.93 8.60
N VAL A 124 -14.53 -8.32 8.50
CA VAL A 124 -13.57 -7.71 7.59
C VAL A 124 -13.87 -8.19 6.17
N GLU A 125 -14.52 -7.34 5.38
CA GLU A 125 -14.86 -7.63 3.99
C GLU A 125 -13.60 -7.69 3.10
N GLU A 126 -13.76 -8.28 1.90
CA GLU A 126 -12.70 -8.33 0.90
C GLU A 126 -12.33 -6.89 0.46
N PRO A 127 -11.04 -6.53 0.42
CA PRO A 127 -10.63 -5.19 0.02
C PRO A 127 -11.21 -4.85 -1.35
N SER A 128 -11.99 -3.77 -1.41
CA SER A 128 -12.72 -3.39 -2.62
C SER A 128 -11.79 -3.04 -3.78
N LYS A 129 -10.60 -2.49 -3.48
CA LYS A 129 -9.59 -2.08 -4.47
C LYS A 129 -8.57 -3.18 -4.82
N GLU A 130 -8.29 -4.11 -3.91
CA GLU A 130 -7.20 -5.10 -4.06
C GLU A 130 -7.70 -6.55 -3.88
N LYS A 131 -8.69 -6.94 -4.70
CA LYS A 131 -9.25 -8.30 -4.69
C LYS A 131 -8.19 -9.32 -5.10
N SER A 132 -8.13 -10.44 -4.38
CA SER A 132 -7.20 -11.55 -4.68
C SER A 132 -7.94 -12.66 -5.41
N LEU A 133 -7.32 -13.24 -6.42
CA LEU A 133 -7.80 -14.50 -7.00
C LEU A 133 -7.62 -15.66 -6.01
N ARG A 134 -6.58 -15.60 -5.18
CA ARG A 134 -6.27 -16.62 -4.17
C ARG A 134 -5.50 -16.00 -3.02
N GLY A 135 -5.80 -16.40 -1.79
CA GLY A 135 -5.04 -15.96 -0.63
C GLY A 135 -5.92 -15.40 0.49
N ALA A 136 -5.31 -14.56 1.31
CA ALA A 136 -6.02 -13.84 2.36
C ALA A 136 -7.02 -12.85 1.76
N LYS A 137 -8.22 -12.79 2.34
CA LYS A 137 -9.32 -11.93 1.91
C LYS A 137 -9.66 -10.85 2.92
N ASP A 138 -9.01 -10.83 4.07
CA ASP A 138 -9.20 -9.77 5.06
C ASP A 138 -8.54 -8.48 4.57
N GLY A 139 -9.34 -7.43 4.38
CA GLY A 139 -8.87 -6.07 4.16
C GLY A 139 -8.64 -5.29 5.47
N PHE A 140 -8.10 -4.09 5.38
CA PHE A 140 -8.21 -3.13 6.47
C PHE A 140 -9.62 -2.55 6.53
N THR A 141 -10.04 -2.12 7.71
CA THR A 141 -11.32 -1.44 7.95
C THR A 141 -11.06 -0.05 8.52
N GLU A 142 -12.09 0.73 8.78
CA GLU A 142 -11.97 2.04 9.41
C GLU A 142 -11.59 1.96 10.90
N SER A 143 -11.51 0.75 11.49
CA SER A 143 -11.18 0.55 12.89
C SER A 143 -9.67 0.44 13.13
N PHE A 144 -9.09 1.45 13.77
CA PHE A 144 -7.66 1.53 14.08
C PHE A 144 -7.10 0.28 14.79
N MET A 145 -7.69 -0.10 15.92
CA MET A 145 -7.23 -1.27 16.69
C MET A 145 -7.39 -2.59 15.92
N THR A 146 -8.43 -2.71 15.09
CA THR A 146 -8.62 -3.87 14.22
C THR A 146 -7.47 -3.98 13.22
N ASN A 147 -7.08 -2.87 12.58
CA ASN A 147 -5.98 -2.84 11.62
C ASN A 147 -4.64 -3.22 12.27
N ILE A 148 -4.36 -2.72 13.48
CA ILE A 148 -3.15 -3.05 14.25
C ILE A 148 -3.13 -4.56 14.59
N ALA A 149 -4.26 -5.10 15.05
CA ALA A 149 -4.41 -6.52 15.35
C ALA A 149 -4.20 -7.39 14.10
N LEU A 150 -4.69 -6.98 12.93
CA LEU A 150 -4.51 -7.71 11.66
C LEU A 150 -3.03 -7.80 11.25
N ILE A 151 -2.24 -6.74 11.48
CA ILE A 151 -0.79 -6.72 11.24
C ILE A 151 -0.07 -7.62 12.26
N ARG A 152 -0.35 -7.43 13.56
CA ARG A 152 0.28 -8.19 14.65
C ARG A 152 -0.01 -9.69 14.59
N ARG A 153 -1.21 -10.09 14.14
CA ARG A 153 -1.58 -11.50 13.93
C ARG A 153 -0.66 -12.21 12.93
N ARG A 154 -0.14 -11.47 11.95
CA ARG A 154 0.78 -11.95 10.91
C ARG A 154 2.24 -11.90 11.36
N ILE A 155 2.64 -10.84 12.05
CA ILE A 155 4.01 -10.68 12.59
C ILE A 155 4.00 -10.85 14.11
N ARG A 156 4.31 -12.07 14.56
CA ARG A 156 4.38 -12.45 15.97
C ARG A 156 5.77 -12.28 16.56
N ASP A 157 6.39 -11.15 16.26
CA ASP A 157 7.76 -10.83 16.66
C ASP A 157 7.75 -9.70 17.70
N PRO A 158 8.46 -9.81 18.83
CA PRO A 158 8.62 -8.73 19.81
C PRO A 158 9.26 -7.46 19.23
N ASN A 159 10.03 -7.60 18.15
CA ASN A 159 10.69 -6.47 17.49
C ASN A 159 9.73 -5.67 16.59
N LEU A 160 8.51 -6.14 16.30
CA LEU A 160 7.51 -5.31 15.67
C LEU A 160 6.98 -4.30 16.70
N ILE A 161 7.25 -3.02 16.46
CA ILE A 161 6.89 -1.90 17.33
C ILE A 161 5.81 -1.06 16.65
N PHE A 162 4.78 -0.70 17.42
CA PHE A 162 3.79 0.29 17.06
C PHE A 162 3.95 1.52 17.96
N LYS A 163 4.34 2.65 17.38
CA LYS A 163 4.39 3.95 18.08
C LYS A 163 3.12 4.73 17.78
N SER A 164 2.38 5.12 18.83
CA SER A 164 1.17 5.93 18.68
C SER A 164 1.51 7.43 18.67
N HIS A 165 0.80 8.16 17.83
CA HIS A 165 0.85 9.61 17.66
C HIS A 165 -0.58 10.13 17.50
N THR A 166 -0.86 11.31 18.02
CA THR A 166 -2.14 11.99 17.80
C THR A 166 -1.88 13.27 17.00
N VAL A 167 -2.60 13.45 15.89
CA VAL A 167 -2.39 14.57 14.94
C VAL A 167 -3.69 15.33 14.69
N GLY A 168 -3.56 16.64 14.54
CA GLY A 168 -4.68 17.56 14.30
C GLY A 168 -5.21 18.20 15.59
N LYS A 169 -5.54 19.49 15.53
CA LYS A 169 -5.98 20.25 16.71
C LYS A 169 -7.43 19.95 17.10
N THR A 170 -8.31 19.87 16.11
CA THR A 170 -9.75 19.63 16.31
C THR A 170 -10.09 18.16 16.24
N THR A 171 -9.56 17.43 15.26
CA THR A 171 -9.90 16.00 15.06
C THR A 171 -9.14 15.07 16.01
N GLN A 172 -7.94 15.47 16.46
CA GLN A 172 -7.07 14.66 17.33
C GLN A 172 -7.03 13.18 16.90
N THR A 173 -6.71 12.97 15.62
CA THR A 173 -6.77 11.66 15.00
C THR A 173 -5.57 10.82 15.41
N ASP A 174 -5.81 9.57 15.82
CA ASP A 174 -4.76 8.64 16.19
C ASP A 174 -4.10 8.01 14.96
N ILE A 175 -2.77 7.92 15.03
CA ILE A 175 -1.90 7.40 13.99
C ILE A 175 -0.90 6.46 14.64
N SER A 176 -0.69 5.29 14.05
CA SER A 176 0.38 4.37 14.45
C SER A 176 1.46 4.30 13.40
N LEU A 177 2.71 4.50 13.83
CA LEU A 177 3.91 4.16 13.10
C LEU A 177 4.33 2.73 13.45
N ALA A 178 4.20 1.80 12.50
CA ALA A 178 4.58 0.41 12.64
C ALA A 178 5.92 0.13 11.93
N TYR A 179 6.85 -0.55 12.60
CA TYR A 179 8.14 -0.95 12.02
C TYR A 179 8.74 -2.15 12.76
N VAL A 180 9.63 -2.91 12.12
CA VAL A 180 10.39 -3.99 12.77
C VAL A 180 11.77 -3.47 13.17
N LYS A 181 12.02 -3.41 14.47
CA LYS A 181 13.29 -3.00 15.08
C LYS A 181 14.43 -3.90 14.60
N GLY A 182 15.57 -3.30 14.27
CA GLY A 182 16.74 -3.99 13.72
C GLY A 182 16.63 -4.34 12.23
N LYS A 183 15.49 -4.11 11.58
CA LYS A 183 15.33 -4.20 10.12
C LYS A 183 15.06 -2.85 9.48
N ALA A 184 14.20 -2.05 10.09
CA ALA A 184 13.92 -0.70 9.63
C ALA A 184 15.10 0.25 9.90
N ASP A 185 15.27 1.25 9.04
CA ASP A 185 16.23 2.34 9.26
C ASP A 185 15.75 3.24 10.40
N ASP A 186 16.44 3.15 11.54
CA ASP A 186 16.11 3.94 12.74
C ASP A 186 16.14 5.45 12.49
N ALA A 187 17.01 5.94 11.58
CA ALA A 187 17.05 7.36 11.24
C ALA A 187 15.79 7.79 10.48
N LEU A 188 15.27 6.92 9.61
CA LEU A 188 14.01 7.16 8.90
C LEU A 188 12.81 7.10 9.85
N VAL A 189 12.76 6.11 10.75
CA VAL A 189 11.72 5.98 11.78
C VAL A 189 11.66 7.26 12.61
N GLN A 190 12.82 7.75 13.07
CA GLN A 190 12.89 8.96 13.89
C GLN A 190 12.45 10.20 13.09
N LYS A 191 12.93 10.35 11.85
CA LYS A 191 12.52 11.45 10.95
C LYS A 191 11.01 11.49 10.73
N ILE A 192 10.38 10.34 10.50
CA ILE A 192 8.91 10.26 10.33
C ILE A 192 8.21 10.60 11.64
N SER A 193 8.65 10.02 12.76
CA SER A 193 8.07 10.27 14.09
C SER A 193 8.13 11.76 14.46
N ASP A 194 9.25 12.43 14.20
CA ASP A 194 9.41 13.86 14.45
C ASP A 194 8.55 14.70 13.50
N LYS A 195 8.48 14.34 12.21
CA LYS A 195 7.56 15.00 11.28
C LYS A 195 6.11 14.89 11.75
N LEU A 196 5.63 13.70 12.11
CA LEU A 196 4.25 13.49 12.59
C LEU A 196 3.90 14.39 13.78
N LYS A 197 4.83 14.59 14.73
CA LYS A 197 4.64 15.50 15.87
C LYS A 197 4.54 16.97 15.48
N THR A 198 5.17 17.37 14.37
CA THR A 198 5.16 18.77 13.88
C THR A 198 3.95 19.11 13.02
N ILE A 199 3.16 18.12 12.60
CA ILE A 199 1.97 18.36 11.77
C ILE A 199 0.91 19.08 12.61
N SER A 200 0.76 20.39 12.39
CA SER A 200 -0.24 21.22 13.05
C SER A 200 -1.32 21.68 12.05
N ILE A 201 -2.24 20.77 11.73
CA ILE A 201 -3.44 21.08 10.93
C ILE A 201 -4.66 21.20 11.84
N ASP A 202 -5.65 21.99 11.43
CA ASP A 202 -6.84 22.20 12.27
C ASP A 202 -7.72 20.93 12.29
N ALA A 203 -7.94 20.27 11.15
CA ALA A 203 -8.66 19.01 11.06
C ALA A 203 -8.03 18.06 10.02
N LEU A 204 -7.87 16.80 10.39
CA LEU A 204 -7.50 15.72 9.45
C LEU A 204 -8.78 15.14 8.81
N SER A 205 -9.56 15.98 8.12
CA SER A 205 -10.82 15.54 7.50
C SER A 205 -10.64 14.65 6.27
N VAL A 206 -9.43 14.60 5.70
CA VAL A 206 -9.06 13.75 4.54
C VAL A 206 -7.87 12.85 4.91
N GLY A 207 -8.05 12.13 6.03
CA GLY A 207 -7.33 10.96 6.54
C GLY A 207 -5.85 10.80 6.15
N ASP A 208 -5.59 9.85 5.26
CA ASP A 208 -4.26 9.31 4.95
C ASP A 208 -3.48 10.11 3.90
N GLN A 209 -4.15 10.68 2.90
CA GLN A 209 -3.52 11.51 1.86
C GLN A 209 -2.90 12.77 2.46
N THR A 210 -3.59 13.42 3.40
CA THR A 210 -3.12 14.65 4.04
C THR A 210 -1.83 14.39 4.84
N ILE A 211 -1.74 13.22 5.50
CA ILE A 211 -0.53 12.80 6.22
C ILE A 211 0.61 12.60 5.25
N ALA A 212 0.38 11.86 4.15
CA ALA A 212 1.42 11.64 3.15
C ALA A 212 1.94 12.97 2.58
N GLU A 213 1.07 13.92 2.25
CA GLU A 213 1.48 15.24 1.75
C GLU A 213 2.38 15.98 2.73
N HIS A 214 2.05 16.01 4.02
CA HIS A 214 2.88 16.66 5.04
C HIS A 214 4.21 15.92 5.30
N LEU A 215 4.20 14.58 5.23
CA LEU A 215 5.42 13.79 5.29
C LEU A 215 6.32 14.08 4.09
N LEU A 216 5.74 14.27 2.91
CA LEU A 216 6.42 14.57 1.66
C LEU A 216 6.77 16.05 1.47
N ASP A 217 6.19 16.97 2.26
CA ASP A 217 6.54 18.39 2.23
C ASP A 217 7.97 18.57 2.75
N ASP A 218 8.92 18.54 1.82
CA ASP A 218 10.31 18.89 2.04
C ASP A 218 10.58 20.20 1.27
N PRO A 219 10.98 21.29 1.96
CA PRO A 219 11.32 22.56 1.33
C PRO A 219 12.33 22.43 0.18
N LYS A 220 13.20 21.41 0.22
CA LYS A 220 14.19 21.14 -0.83
C LYS A 220 13.60 20.54 -2.11
N GLN A 221 12.38 20.02 -2.04
CA GLN A 221 11.66 19.43 -3.18
C GLN A 221 10.63 20.41 -3.79
N LYS A 222 10.50 21.64 -3.27
CA LYS A 222 9.70 22.75 -3.84
C LYS A 222 10.33 23.37 -5.09
N SER A 223 10.91 22.54 -5.96
CA SER A 223 11.23 22.94 -7.33
C SER A 223 9.97 22.85 -8.20
N PHE A 224 9.85 23.67 -9.23
CA PHE A 224 8.76 23.60 -10.22
C PHE A 224 8.60 22.17 -10.78
N LEU A 225 9.71 21.47 -11.03
CA LEU A 225 9.70 20.05 -11.43
C LEU A 225 9.24 19.09 -10.32
N GLY A 226 9.46 19.42 -9.06
CA GLY A 226 9.02 18.61 -7.92
C GLY A 226 7.52 18.71 -7.66
N TRP A 227 6.92 19.87 -7.94
CA TRP A 227 5.47 20.08 -7.87
C TRP A 227 4.71 19.43 -9.03
N LEU A 228 5.31 19.42 -10.23
CA LEU A 228 4.77 18.75 -11.42
C LEU A 228 5.04 17.24 -11.46
N ASN A 229 5.74 16.69 -10.47
CA ASN A 229 6.08 15.27 -10.43
C ASN A 229 4.86 14.45 -9.97
N PRO A 230 4.26 13.62 -10.84
CA PRO A 230 3.06 12.88 -10.50
C PRO A 230 3.35 11.53 -9.81
N TYR A 231 4.62 11.14 -9.64
CA TYR A 231 4.97 9.80 -9.16
C TYR A 231 4.67 9.64 -7.66
N PRO A 232 3.97 8.56 -7.27
CA PRO A 232 3.69 8.29 -5.87
C PRO A 232 4.97 7.92 -5.12
N LYS A 233 5.21 8.63 -4.02
CA LYS A 233 6.34 8.40 -3.09
C LYS A 233 5.95 7.56 -1.86
N VAL A 234 4.68 7.16 -1.81
CA VAL A 234 4.07 6.33 -0.78
C VAL A 234 3.21 5.28 -1.48
N ARG A 235 3.06 4.09 -0.91
CA ARG A 235 2.11 3.09 -1.41
C ARG A 235 0.99 2.93 -0.42
N TYR A 236 -0.24 3.11 -0.87
CA TYR A 236 -1.42 2.76 -0.09
C TYR A 236 -1.75 1.29 -0.33
N THR A 237 -2.16 0.59 0.73
CA THR A 237 -2.73 -0.73 0.58
C THR A 237 -3.87 -0.99 1.55
N GLN A 238 -4.88 -1.71 1.07
CA GLN A 238 -5.98 -2.20 1.91
C GLN A 238 -5.68 -3.59 2.49
N ARG A 239 -4.47 -4.13 2.29
CA ARG A 239 -4.15 -5.53 2.54
C ARG A 239 -3.16 -5.73 3.69
N PRO A 240 -3.53 -6.41 4.78
CA PRO A 240 -2.63 -6.63 5.91
C PRO A 240 -1.48 -7.59 5.62
N ASP A 241 -1.62 -8.51 4.67
CA ASP A 241 -0.55 -9.41 4.22
C ASP A 241 0.56 -8.65 3.47
N VAL A 242 0.20 -7.70 2.60
CA VAL A 242 1.15 -6.78 1.94
C VAL A 242 1.95 -6.00 2.97
N VAL A 243 1.26 -5.41 3.95
CA VAL A 243 1.91 -4.64 5.02
C VAL A 243 2.87 -5.52 5.82
N ALA A 244 2.45 -6.74 6.18
CA ALA A 244 3.30 -7.66 6.92
C ALA A 244 4.58 -8.01 6.13
N ALA A 245 4.46 -8.32 4.84
CA ALA A 245 5.61 -8.58 3.97
C ALA A 245 6.58 -7.38 3.95
N HIS A 246 6.07 -6.17 3.69
CA HIS A 246 6.88 -4.95 3.61
C HIS A 246 7.56 -4.60 4.95
N LEU A 247 6.85 -4.75 6.07
CA LEU A 247 7.44 -4.57 7.41
C LEU A 247 8.57 -5.58 7.67
N THR A 248 8.41 -6.84 7.24
CA THR A 248 9.47 -7.85 7.41
C THR A 248 10.68 -7.65 6.50
N GLU A 249 10.54 -6.86 5.43
CA GLU A 249 11.62 -6.38 4.56
C GLU A 249 12.33 -5.12 5.11
N GLY A 250 11.85 -4.57 6.23
CA GLY A 250 12.43 -3.37 6.86
C GLY A 250 11.80 -2.06 6.40
N LYS A 251 10.66 -2.09 5.70
CA LYS A 251 9.86 -0.89 5.44
C LYS A 251 9.06 -0.51 6.69
N ILE A 252 8.45 0.66 6.64
CA ILE A 252 7.67 1.28 7.70
C ILE A 252 6.23 1.40 7.20
N ALA A 253 5.27 1.14 8.08
CA ALA A 253 3.85 1.31 7.79
C ALA A 253 3.25 2.40 8.69
N ILE A 254 2.32 3.19 8.17
CA ILE A 254 1.56 4.18 8.92
C ILE A 254 0.09 3.79 8.84
N VAL A 255 -0.48 3.45 9.99
CA VAL A 255 -1.90 3.16 10.17
C VAL A 255 -2.56 4.43 10.67
N VAL A 256 -3.62 4.88 10.02
CA VAL A 256 -4.35 6.09 10.38
C VAL A 256 -5.74 5.66 10.83
N ASP A 257 -6.25 6.23 11.92
CA ASP A 257 -7.62 5.94 12.35
C ASP A 257 -8.63 6.45 11.32
N THR A 258 -9.80 5.81 11.25
CA THR A 258 -10.93 6.12 10.34
C THR A 258 -10.71 5.84 8.84
N THR A 259 -9.62 5.18 8.45
CA THR A 259 -9.38 4.81 7.03
C THR A 259 -9.08 3.32 6.84
N PRO A 260 -9.63 2.67 5.80
CA PRO A 260 -9.39 1.25 5.49
C PRO A 260 -8.11 1.04 4.66
N THR A 261 -7.11 1.90 4.81
CA THR A 261 -5.84 1.88 4.06
C THR A 261 -4.66 2.11 4.99
N VAL A 262 -3.52 1.50 4.67
CA VAL A 262 -2.25 1.70 5.37
C VAL A 262 -1.22 2.25 4.39
N ILE A 263 -0.44 3.24 4.84
CA ILE A 263 0.61 3.88 4.04
C ILE A 263 1.92 3.12 4.25
N LEU A 264 2.57 2.69 3.18
CA LEU A 264 3.87 2.02 3.19
C LEU A 264 4.98 2.94 2.68
N LEU A 265 6.11 2.96 3.39
CA LEU A 265 7.26 3.85 3.17
C LEU A 265 8.57 3.16 3.55
N PRO A 266 9.71 3.46 2.90
CA PRO A 266 9.82 4.15 1.62
C PRO A 266 9.35 3.23 0.48
N THR A 267 8.89 3.82 -0.63
CA THR A 267 8.50 3.07 -1.82
C THR A 267 9.20 3.57 -3.07
N GLY A 268 9.63 2.63 -3.92
CA GLY A 268 10.19 2.88 -5.25
C GLY A 268 9.20 2.51 -6.36
N ILE A 269 9.51 2.84 -7.61
CA ILE A 269 8.62 2.53 -8.75
C ILE A 269 8.37 1.03 -8.90
N PHE A 270 9.39 0.22 -8.62
CA PHE A 270 9.33 -1.21 -8.80
C PHE A 270 8.48 -1.93 -7.74
N ASP A 271 8.24 -1.28 -6.59
CA ASP A 271 7.31 -1.81 -5.58
C ASP A 271 5.87 -1.86 -6.11
N PHE A 272 5.54 -1.05 -7.12
CA PHE A 272 4.23 -1.03 -7.75
C PHE A 272 4.05 -2.06 -8.86
N LEU A 273 5.14 -2.68 -9.32
CA LEU A 273 5.10 -3.78 -10.29
C LEU A 273 4.85 -5.14 -9.63
N GLN A 274 4.84 -5.20 -8.30
CA GLN A 274 4.57 -6.41 -7.54
C GLN A 274 3.14 -6.40 -6.99
N ASP A 275 2.53 -7.58 -7.04
CA ASP A 275 1.23 -7.85 -6.45
C ASP A 275 1.26 -9.13 -5.58
N VAL A 276 0.27 -9.28 -4.71
CA VAL A 276 0.17 -10.41 -3.78
C VAL A 276 -0.13 -11.72 -4.52
N ASP A 277 -0.93 -11.65 -5.57
CA ASP A 277 -1.26 -12.84 -6.38
C ASP A 277 0.01 -13.45 -7.01
N ASP A 278 1.08 -12.66 -7.22
CA ASP A 278 2.37 -13.16 -7.70
C ASP A 278 3.00 -14.19 -6.74
N TYR A 279 2.66 -14.12 -5.45
CA TYR A 279 3.17 -14.99 -4.39
C TYR A 279 2.22 -16.13 -4.02
N TYR A 280 0.92 -15.95 -4.19
CA TYR A 280 -0.10 -16.98 -3.91
C TYR A 280 -0.18 -18.09 -4.97
N PHE A 281 0.22 -17.79 -6.21
CA PHE A 281 0.27 -18.78 -7.29
C PHE A 281 1.64 -19.47 -7.40
N PRO A 282 1.73 -20.62 -8.10
CA PRO A 282 3.02 -21.24 -8.42
C PRO A 282 3.95 -20.25 -9.16
N ALA A 283 5.27 -20.41 -8.98
CA ALA A 283 6.25 -19.45 -9.49
C ALA A 283 6.13 -19.15 -11.00
N ILE A 284 5.75 -20.13 -11.82
CA ILE A 284 5.53 -19.93 -13.27
C ILE A 284 4.38 -18.95 -13.51
N THR A 285 3.24 -19.17 -12.86
CA THR A 285 2.05 -18.31 -12.98
C THR A 285 2.30 -16.92 -12.40
N GLY A 286 2.97 -16.84 -11.24
CA GLY A 286 3.34 -15.54 -10.65
C GLY A 286 4.29 -14.72 -11.54
N ASN A 287 5.29 -15.37 -12.15
CA ASN A 287 6.18 -14.70 -13.10
C ASN A 287 5.43 -14.28 -14.39
N TYR A 288 4.45 -15.06 -14.83
CA TYR A 288 3.58 -14.67 -15.95
C TYR A 288 2.77 -13.40 -15.63
N PHE A 289 2.19 -13.29 -14.44
CA PHE A 289 1.48 -12.07 -14.01
C PHE A 289 2.41 -10.85 -13.95
N ARG A 290 3.62 -11.01 -13.41
CA ARG A 290 4.64 -9.93 -13.42
C ARG A 290 5.01 -9.50 -14.84
N LEU A 291 5.19 -10.46 -15.75
CA LEU A 291 5.51 -10.18 -17.15
C LEU A 291 4.37 -9.41 -17.83
N LEU A 292 3.13 -9.86 -17.67
CA LEU A 292 1.96 -9.15 -18.20
C LEU A 292 1.88 -7.72 -17.67
N ARG A 293 1.99 -7.53 -16.34
CA ARG A 293 1.96 -6.20 -15.73
C ARG A 293 3.07 -5.29 -16.25
N THR A 294 4.26 -5.86 -16.51
CA THR A 294 5.38 -5.12 -17.11
C THR A 294 5.10 -4.73 -18.56
N ILE A 295 4.53 -5.65 -19.36
CA ILE A 295 4.15 -5.38 -20.75
C ILE A 295 3.03 -4.33 -20.79
N ASP A 296 2.02 -4.45 -19.93
CA ASP A 296 0.93 -3.49 -19.81
C ASP A 296 1.47 -2.12 -19.39
N PHE A 297 2.36 -2.05 -18.40
CA PHE A 297 3.00 -0.81 -17.99
C PHE A 297 3.69 -0.09 -19.18
N ILE A 298 4.45 -0.83 -19.98
CA ILE A 298 5.09 -0.29 -21.20
C ILE A 298 4.04 0.08 -22.25
N GLY A 299 3.04 -0.77 -22.46
CA GLY A 299 1.97 -0.57 -23.43
C GLY A 299 1.13 0.67 -23.12
N ILE A 300 0.77 0.88 -21.85
CA ILE A 300 0.06 2.05 -21.37
C ILE A 300 0.84 3.31 -21.68
N ILE A 301 2.18 3.34 -21.63
CA ILE A 301 2.96 4.53 -21.96
C ILE A 301 3.02 4.75 -23.48
N PHE A 302 3.30 3.70 -24.25
CA PHE A 302 3.77 3.85 -25.63
C PHE A 302 2.75 3.51 -26.74
N ILE A 303 1.65 2.80 -26.46
CA ILE A 303 0.70 2.38 -27.51
C ILE A 303 0.16 3.58 -28.31
N THR A 304 -0.36 4.60 -27.63
CA THR A 304 -1.00 5.73 -28.34
C THR A 304 0.01 6.71 -28.93
N PRO A 305 1.15 7.04 -28.28
CA PRO A 305 2.16 7.89 -28.90
C PRO A 305 2.83 7.22 -30.12
N LEU A 306 3.13 5.92 -30.05
CA LEU A 306 3.68 5.19 -31.20
C LEU A 306 2.66 5.12 -32.33
N TYR A 307 1.39 4.84 -32.03
CA TYR A 307 0.35 4.87 -33.04
C TYR A 307 0.24 6.24 -33.71
N LEU A 308 0.31 7.35 -32.94
CA LEU A 308 0.29 8.70 -33.50
C LEU A 308 1.44 8.94 -34.48
N LEU A 309 2.67 8.54 -34.12
CA LEU A 309 3.84 8.65 -35.00
C LEU A 309 3.70 7.84 -36.29
N PHE A 310 3.15 6.63 -36.22
CA PHE A 310 2.92 5.79 -37.41
C PHE A 310 1.77 6.31 -38.27
N ALA A 311 0.65 6.68 -37.65
CA ALA A 311 -0.55 7.10 -38.36
C ALA A 311 -0.40 8.47 -39.04
N GLN A 312 0.46 9.34 -38.53
CA GLN A 312 0.84 10.60 -39.19
C GLN A 312 2.04 10.45 -40.14
N ASN A 313 2.51 9.22 -40.38
CA ASN A 313 3.63 8.93 -41.28
C ASN A 313 4.95 9.62 -40.86
N TYR A 314 5.13 9.85 -39.55
CA TYR A 314 6.39 10.34 -39.00
C TYR A 314 7.43 9.23 -38.89
N LEU A 315 6.97 8.01 -38.58
CA LEU A 315 7.78 6.80 -38.61
C LEU A 315 7.39 5.89 -39.78
N PRO A 316 8.36 5.19 -40.41
CA PRO A 316 8.06 4.22 -41.46
C PRO A 316 7.25 3.06 -40.89
N VAL A 317 6.15 2.72 -41.57
CA VAL A 317 5.26 1.61 -41.19
C VAL A 317 5.59 0.39 -42.04
N TYR A 318 5.84 -0.75 -41.38
CA TYR A 318 6.04 -2.02 -42.08
C TYR A 318 4.76 -2.44 -42.83
N ASP A 319 4.91 -3.08 -44.00
CA ASP A 319 3.77 -3.38 -44.88
C ASP A 319 2.65 -4.16 -44.19
N ALA A 320 3.00 -5.10 -43.30
CA ALA A 320 2.02 -5.88 -42.56
C ALA A 320 1.18 -5.07 -41.56
N LEU A 321 1.59 -3.84 -41.19
CA LEU A 321 0.86 -2.95 -40.27
C LEU A 321 0.05 -1.87 -41.00
N LYS A 322 0.17 -1.76 -42.33
CA LYS A 322 -0.56 -0.76 -43.13
C LYS A 322 -2.08 -0.93 -43.13
N PHE A 323 -2.61 -2.08 -42.71
CA PHE A 323 -4.06 -2.25 -42.52
C PHE A 323 -4.58 -1.43 -41.34
N PHE A 324 -3.70 -1.11 -40.39
CA PHE A 324 -4.05 -0.43 -39.15
C PHE A 324 -3.85 1.09 -39.21
N ILE A 325 -3.33 1.61 -40.33
CA ILE A 325 -3.15 3.05 -40.57
C ILE A 325 -4.42 3.62 -41.22
N PRO A 326 -4.93 4.78 -40.77
CA PRO A 326 -6.11 5.39 -41.37
C PRO A 326 -5.84 5.75 -42.83
N ARG A 327 -6.82 5.46 -43.70
CA ARG A 327 -6.75 5.74 -45.15
C ARG A 327 -7.67 6.87 -45.62
N GLY A 328 -8.54 7.34 -44.73
CA GLY A 328 -9.50 8.41 -45.00
C GLY A 328 -9.23 9.63 -44.13
N ASP A 329 -9.76 10.76 -44.55
CA ASP A 329 -9.71 12.00 -43.80
C ASP A 329 -10.59 11.91 -42.55
N PHE A 330 -10.14 12.56 -41.48
CA PHE A 330 -10.87 12.65 -40.21
C PHE A 330 -11.05 14.12 -39.83
N ALA A 331 -12.22 14.46 -39.28
CA ALA A 331 -12.57 15.85 -38.96
C ALA A 331 -11.71 16.42 -37.84
N ILE A 332 -11.32 15.58 -36.88
CA ILE A 332 -10.48 15.93 -35.73
C ILE A 332 -9.13 15.24 -35.88
N SER A 333 -8.03 15.98 -35.68
CA SER A 333 -6.68 15.40 -35.78
C SER A 333 -6.48 14.27 -34.76
N LEU A 334 -5.66 13.26 -35.12
CA LEU A 334 -5.42 12.10 -34.25
C LEU A 334 -4.89 12.48 -32.86
N PHE A 335 -4.10 13.56 -32.76
CA PHE A 335 -3.67 14.10 -31.48
C PHE A 335 -4.86 14.49 -30.61
N TRP A 336 -5.78 15.30 -31.14
CA TRP A 336 -6.97 15.74 -30.40
C TRP A 336 -7.92 14.57 -30.11
N GLN A 337 -8.02 13.58 -30.99
CA GLN A 337 -8.78 12.37 -30.71
C GLN A 337 -8.27 11.66 -29.45
N PHE A 338 -6.96 11.46 -29.32
CA PHE A 338 -6.40 10.83 -28.11
C PHE A 338 -6.60 11.68 -26.86
N ILE A 339 -6.36 13.00 -26.94
CA ILE A 339 -6.60 13.89 -25.79
C ILE A 339 -8.07 13.86 -25.34
N LEU A 340 -9.01 13.91 -26.29
CA LEU A 340 -10.44 13.82 -25.97
C LEU A 340 -10.82 12.45 -25.38
N LEU A 341 -10.25 11.35 -25.89
CA LEU A 341 -10.48 10.01 -25.33
C LEU A 341 -9.91 9.85 -23.92
N GLU A 342 -8.75 10.45 -23.61
CA GLU A 342 -8.19 10.49 -22.25
C GLU A 342 -9.13 11.18 -21.25
N PHE A 343 -9.72 12.31 -21.66
CA PHE A 343 -10.70 13.00 -20.82
C PHE A 343 -12.02 12.24 -20.75
N ALA A 344 -12.46 11.63 -21.85
CA ALA A 344 -13.70 10.85 -21.89
C ALA A 344 -13.65 9.63 -20.96
N ILE A 345 -12.53 8.91 -20.91
CA ILE A 345 -12.35 7.76 -20.02
C ILE A 345 -12.38 8.19 -18.55
N ASP A 346 -11.72 9.30 -18.20
CA ASP A 346 -11.76 9.82 -16.83
C ASP A 346 -13.14 10.32 -16.45
N ALA A 347 -13.80 11.05 -17.35
CA ALA A 347 -15.17 11.50 -17.15
C ALA A 347 -16.12 10.31 -16.94
N LEU A 348 -15.95 9.24 -17.71
CA LEU A 348 -16.72 8.00 -17.56
C LEU A 348 -16.44 7.33 -16.20
N LYS A 349 -15.16 7.27 -15.78
CA LYS A 349 -14.78 6.72 -14.48
C LYS A 349 -15.39 7.53 -13.33
N LEU A 350 -15.28 8.86 -13.36
CA LEU A 350 -15.89 9.75 -12.37
C LEU A 350 -17.42 9.66 -12.38
N ALA A 351 -18.05 9.57 -13.55
CA ALA A 351 -19.49 9.40 -13.67
C ALA A 351 -19.94 8.06 -13.08
N SER A 352 -19.20 6.97 -13.33
CA SER A 352 -19.52 5.64 -12.81
C SER A 352 -19.50 5.58 -11.28
N LEU A 353 -18.60 6.32 -10.62
CA LEU A 353 -18.54 6.41 -9.16
C LEU A 353 -19.74 7.16 -8.54
N ASN A 354 -20.38 8.04 -9.31
CA ASN A 354 -21.52 8.84 -8.86
C ASN A 354 -22.87 8.27 -9.35
N THR A 355 -22.84 7.23 -10.19
CA THR A 355 -24.05 6.63 -10.75
C THR A 355 -24.49 5.49 -9.83
N PRO A 356 -25.74 5.51 -9.31
CA PRO A 356 -26.27 4.40 -8.54
C PRO A 356 -26.24 3.10 -9.35
N ASP A 357 -25.93 1.98 -8.69
CA ASP A 357 -25.81 0.66 -9.33
C ASP A 357 -27.06 0.27 -10.16
N SER A 358 -28.24 0.69 -9.70
CA SER A 358 -29.53 0.45 -10.38
C SER A 358 -29.65 1.11 -11.76
N LEU A 359 -28.89 2.18 -12.01
CA LEU A 359 -28.88 2.90 -13.29
C LEU A 359 -27.64 2.59 -14.13
N GLY A 360 -26.61 1.97 -13.54
CA GLY A 360 -25.31 1.74 -14.16
C GLY A 360 -25.39 0.96 -15.47
N MET A 361 -26.14 -0.14 -15.51
CA MET A 361 -26.24 -0.98 -16.72
C MET A 361 -26.92 -0.24 -17.88
N SER A 362 -28.06 0.42 -17.62
CA SER A 362 -28.82 1.15 -18.64
C SER A 362 -28.03 2.34 -19.20
N LEU A 363 -27.39 3.12 -18.34
CA LEU A 363 -26.56 4.25 -18.76
C LEU A 363 -25.29 3.80 -19.48
N SER A 364 -24.69 2.68 -19.08
CA SER A 364 -23.54 2.10 -19.78
C SER A 364 -23.89 1.63 -21.19
N VAL A 365 -25.05 1.01 -21.40
CA VAL A 365 -25.51 0.57 -22.73
C VAL A 365 -25.78 1.78 -23.62
N ILE A 366 -26.49 2.79 -23.10
CA ILE A 366 -26.77 4.03 -23.83
C ILE A 366 -25.45 4.74 -24.18
N GLY A 367 -24.53 4.89 -23.23
CA GLY A 367 -23.24 5.53 -23.46
C GLY A 367 -22.39 4.79 -24.49
N ALA A 368 -22.26 3.47 -24.37
CA ALA A 368 -21.43 2.67 -25.27
C ALA A 368 -21.98 2.64 -26.71
N LEU A 369 -23.28 2.41 -26.88
CA LEU A 369 -23.89 2.28 -28.20
C LEU A 369 -24.10 3.65 -28.85
N ILE A 370 -24.81 4.56 -28.17
CA ILE A 370 -25.22 5.83 -28.77
C ILE A 370 -24.03 6.78 -28.91
N LEU A 371 -23.28 7.06 -27.83
CA LEU A 371 -22.13 7.96 -27.96
C LEU A 371 -21.01 7.34 -28.79
N GLY A 372 -20.75 6.04 -28.64
CA GLY A 372 -19.70 5.36 -29.42
C GLY A 372 -19.97 5.38 -30.92
N GLU A 373 -21.15 4.93 -31.35
CA GLU A 373 -21.51 4.85 -32.77
C GLU A 373 -21.65 6.25 -33.39
N PHE A 374 -22.27 7.20 -32.67
CA PHE A 374 -22.37 8.57 -33.18
C PHE A 374 -21.03 9.31 -33.21
N ALA A 375 -20.12 9.07 -32.27
CA ALA A 375 -18.81 9.71 -32.30
C ALA A 375 -17.93 9.19 -33.45
N VAL A 376 -18.08 7.92 -33.84
CA VAL A 376 -17.42 7.39 -35.04
C VAL A 376 -18.08 7.90 -36.31
N SER A 377 -19.40 7.80 -36.42
CA SER A 377 -20.13 8.17 -37.64
C SER A 377 -20.12 9.69 -37.92
N SER A 378 -20.05 10.53 -36.88
CA SER A 378 -19.86 11.98 -37.03
C SER A 378 -18.42 12.40 -37.37
N GLY A 379 -17.48 11.44 -37.44
CA GLY A 379 -16.09 11.69 -37.81
C GLY A 379 -15.22 12.28 -36.69
N TRP A 380 -15.71 12.28 -35.44
CA TRP A 380 -14.94 12.73 -34.28
C TRP A 380 -13.81 11.75 -33.96
N PHE A 381 -14.08 10.45 -34.04
CA PHE A 381 -13.11 9.40 -33.80
C PHE A 381 -13.05 8.40 -34.95
N ILE A 382 -11.89 7.80 -35.14
CA ILE A 382 -11.73 6.65 -36.03
C ILE A 382 -11.71 5.34 -35.22
N PRO A 383 -12.15 4.20 -35.78
CA PRO A 383 -12.16 2.93 -35.07
C PRO A 383 -10.81 2.55 -34.44
N GLN A 384 -9.71 2.89 -35.10
CA GLN A 384 -8.36 2.56 -34.65
C GLN A 384 -7.94 3.35 -33.39
N THR A 385 -8.27 4.64 -33.28
CA THR A 385 -7.94 5.43 -32.08
C THR A 385 -8.75 4.98 -30.88
N ILE A 386 -10.03 4.65 -31.08
CA ILE A 386 -10.88 4.02 -30.06
C ILE A 386 -10.27 2.69 -29.62
N LEU A 387 -9.85 1.83 -30.57
CA LEU A 387 -9.25 0.54 -30.24
C LEU A 387 -7.97 0.70 -29.42
N CYS A 388 -7.05 1.57 -29.84
CA CYS A 388 -5.82 1.85 -29.09
C CYS A 388 -6.13 2.31 -27.66
N MET A 389 -7.08 3.22 -27.50
CA MET A 389 -7.47 3.74 -26.19
C MET A 389 -8.21 2.70 -25.34
N ALA A 390 -9.01 1.82 -25.94
CA ALA A 390 -9.67 0.72 -25.24
C ALA A 390 -8.63 -0.26 -24.66
N VAL A 391 -7.59 -0.61 -25.44
CA VAL A 391 -6.49 -1.44 -24.95
C VAL A 391 -5.75 -0.76 -23.80
N VAL A 392 -5.41 0.53 -23.93
CA VAL A 392 -4.74 1.30 -22.86
C VAL A 392 -5.61 1.41 -21.60
N ALA A 393 -6.92 1.64 -21.76
CA ALA A 393 -7.86 1.73 -20.64
C ALA A 393 -7.96 0.39 -19.89
N LEU A 394 -8.08 -0.72 -20.60
CA LEU A 394 -8.12 -2.06 -20.00
C LEU A 394 -6.81 -2.42 -19.32
N ALA A 395 -5.68 -2.15 -19.98
CA ALA A 395 -4.35 -2.37 -19.40
C ALA A 395 -4.16 -1.55 -18.11
N SER A 396 -4.71 -0.33 -18.04
CA SER A 396 -4.59 0.50 -16.83
C SER A 396 -5.22 -0.12 -15.57
N PHE A 397 -6.17 -1.07 -15.72
CA PHE A 397 -6.76 -1.79 -14.59
C PHE A 397 -5.84 -2.88 -14.02
N THR A 398 -4.75 -3.24 -14.69
CA THR A 398 -3.76 -4.18 -14.12
C THR A 398 -2.83 -3.51 -13.12
N GLN A 399 -2.88 -2.18 -13.02
CA GLN A 399 -2.11 -1.39 -12.08
C GLN A 399 -2.84 -1.25 -10.72
N PRO A 400 -2.30 -1.82 -9.62
CA PRO A 400 -2.99 -1.81 -8.32
C PRO A 400 -3.05 -0.42 -7.66
N SER A 401 -2.07 0.45 -7.94
CA SER A 401 -2.04 1.82 -7.41
C SER A 401 -2.70 2.80 -8.38
N ILE A 402 -3.73 3.48 -7.88
CA ILE A 402 -4.44 4.53 -8.63
C ILE A 402 -3.49 5.70 -8.91
N GLU A 403 -2.64 6.07 -7.95
CA GLU A 403 -1.69 7.17 -8.05
C GLU A 403 -0.68 6.92 -9.15
N LEU A 404 -0.09 5.71 -9.20
CA LEU A 404 0.84 5.37 -10.29
C LEU A 404 0.11 5.31 -11.63
N GLY A 405 -1.13 4.82 -11.67
CA GLY A 405 -1.94 4.82 -12.89
C GLY A 405 -2.10 6.21 -13.50
N TYR A 406 -2.37 7.24 -12.69
CA TYR A 406 -2.43 8.63 -13.14
C TYR A 406 -1.05 9.18 -13.53
N ALA A 407 0.01 8.83 -12.80
CA ALA A 407 1.36 9.24 -13.16
C ALA A 407 1.76 8.75 -14.57
N ILE A 408 1.52 7.46 -14.86
CA ILE A 408 1.77 6.87 -16.18
C ILE A 408 0.91 7.53 -17.25
N LYS A 409 -0.37 7.83 -16.96
CA LYS A 409 -1.24 8.58 -17.86
C LYS A 409 -0.65 9.95 -18.22
N PHE A 410 -0.18 10.70 -17.23
CA PHE A 410 0.41 12.02 -17.47
C PHE A 410 1.70 11.94 -18.28
N MET A 411 2.54 10.92 -18.08
CA MET A 411 3.69 10.66 -18.96
C MET A 411 3.24 10.47 -20.41
N ARG A 412 2.28 9.55 -20.64
CA ARG A 412 1.74 9.30 -21.99
C ARG A 412 1.21 10.59 -22.63
N MET A 413 0.44 11.38 -21.89
CA MET A 413 -0.10 12.65 -22.37
C MET A 413 1.01 13.65 -22.68
N PHE A 414 2.07 13.70 -21.86
CA PHE A 414 3.24 14.53 -22.09
C PHE A 414 3.99 14.14 -23.37
N ILE A 415 4.14 12.84 -23.64
CA ILE A 415 4.72 12.34 -24.90
C ILE A 415 3.85 12.74 -26.11
N LEU A 416 2.52 12.62 -26.03
CA LEU A 416 1.60 13.07 -27.09
C LEU A 416 1.75 14.57 -27.37
N ILE A 417 1.83 15.38 -26.32
CA ILE A 417 2.06 16.83 -26.44
C ILE A 417 3.44 17.10 -27.05
N GLY A 418 4.47 16.38 -26.64
CA GLY A 418 5.81 16.46 -27.21
C GLY A 418 5.84 16.18 -28.72
N ILE A 419 5.12 15.15 -29.18
CA ILE A 419 4.96 14.84 -30.61
C ILE A 419 4.31 16.02 -31.35
N GLN A 420 3.20 16.53 -30.82
CA GLN A 420 2.45 17.62 -31.46
C GLN A 420 3.26 18.93 -31.52
N LEU A 421 3.95 19.30 -30.44
CA LEU A 421 4.82 20.47 -30.40
C LEU A 421 6.00 20.31 -31.37
N GLY A 422 6.62 19.13 -31.40
CA GLY A 422 7.69 18.81 -32.34
C GLY A 422 7.22 18.96 -33.79
N ALA A 423 6.04 18.42 -34.13
CA ALA A 423 5.45 18.57 -35.46
C ALA A 423 5.21 20.04 -35.83
N HIS A 424 4.68 20.85 -34.90
CA HIS A 424 4.48 22.28 -35.12
C HIS A 424 5.79 23.03 -35.36
N ILE A 425 6.85 22.73 -34.59
CA ILE A 425 8.18 23.31 -34.79
C ILE A 425 8.72 22.91 -36.17
N GLY A 426 8.59 21.64 -36.54
CA GLY A 426 9.02 21.14 -37.85
C GLY A 426 8.29 21.78 -39.03
N ALA A 427 7.05 22.24 -38.83
CA ALA A 427 6.26 22.95 -39.84
C ALA A 427 6.66 24.42 -40.02
N THR A 428 7.52 24.97 -39.16
CA THR A 428 8.01 26.35 -39.31
C THR A 428 8.95 26.50 -40.50
N SER A 429 8.98 27.69 -41.10
CA SER A 429 9.86 27.99 -42.25
C SER A 429 11.34 27.76 -41.94
N ILE A 430 11.77 28.04 -40.71
CA ILE A 430 13.13 27.82 -40.25
C ILE A 430 13.47 26.33 -40.26
N ALA A 431 12.64 25.49 -39.64
CA ALA A 431 12.89 24.06 -39.59
C ALA A 431 12.85 23.42 -40.98
N MET A 432 11.91 23.83 -41.83
CA MET A 432 11.82 23.37 -43.23
C MET A 432 13.06 23.75 -44.04
N SER A 433 13.63 24.93 -43.82
CA SER A 433 14.87 25.35 -44.50
C SER A 433 16.11 24.56 -44.06
N LEU A 434 16.14 24.10 -42.80
CA LEU A 434 17.28 23.38 -42.22
C LEU A 434 17.22 21.86 -42.46
N LEU A 435 16.04 21.27 -42.35
CA LEU A 435 15.83 19.81 -42.35
C LEU A 435 15.14 19.29 -43.62
N GLY A 436 14.77 20.19 -44.54
CA GLY A 436 14.16 19.86 -45.82
C GLY A 436 12.75 19.27 -45.68
N GLY A 437 12.35 18.43 -46.64
CA GLY A 437 10.98 17.88 -46.73
C GLY A 437 10.55 16.99 -45.57
N ASN A 438 11.48 16.50 -44.75
CA ASN A 438 11.20 15.62 -43.61
C ASN A 438 11.21 16.36 -42.26
N ALA A 439 11.29 17.70 -42.25
CA ALA A 439 11.43 18.49 -41.03
C ALA A 439 10.33 18.21 -39.99
N VAL A 440 9.07 18.09 -40.42
CA VAL A 440 7.93 17.78 -39.54
C VAL A 440 8.12 16.43 -38.84
N SER A 441 8.40 15.37 -39.61
CA SER A 441 8.59 14.02 -39.08
C SER A 441 9.77 13.94 -38.11
N ILE A 442 10.90 14.56 -38.48
CA ILE A 442 12.11 14.58 -37.67
C ILE A 442 11.83 15.29 -36.34
N CYS A 443 11.27 16.50 -36.37
CA CYS A 443 10.97 17.27 -35.16
C CYS A 443 9.91 16.60 -34.29
N ALA A 444 8.90 15.93 -34.86
CA ALA A 444 7.91 15.17 -34.11
C ALA A 444 8.53 13.99 -33.33
N ILE A 445 9.43 13.23 -33.97
CA ILE A 445 10.17 12.14 -33.30
C ILE A 445 11.06 12.71 -32.19
N PHE A 446 11.81 13.78 -32.45
CA PHE A 446 12.61 14.43 -31.41
C PHE A 446 11.75 14.95 -30.26
N GLY A 447 10.57 15.51 -30.54
CA GLY A 447 9.61 15.92 -29.52
C GLY A 447 9.17 14.76 -28.63
N ALA A 448 8.87 13.60 -29.21
CA ALA A 448 8.55 12.38 -28.49
C ALA A 448 9.71 11.90 -27.61
N LEU A 449 10.92 11.86 -28.16
CA LEU A 449 12.13 11.42 -27.46
C LEU A 449 12.51 12.36 -26.32
N ILE A 450 12.41 13.67 -26.53
CA ILE A 450 12.67 14.68 -25.49
C ILE A 450 11.64 14.53 -24.37
N ALA A 451 10.35 14.41 -24.69
CA ALA A 451 9.31 14.23 -23.67
C ALA A 451 9.55 12.96 -22.85
N THR A 452 9.83 11.83 -23.54
CA THR A 452 10.17 10.56 -22.89
C THR A 452 11.41 10.68 -22.01
N ALA A 453 12.47 11.34 -22.49
CA ALA A 453 13.70 11.54 -21.72
C ALA A 453 13.46 12.39 -20.48
N VAL A 454 12.67 13.46 -20.59
CA VAL A 454 12.28 14.32 -19.46
C VAL A 454 11.47 13.51 -18.43
N ASP A 455 10.56 12.64 -18.86
CA ASP A 455 9.82 11.75 -17.98
C ASP A 455 10.75 10.80 -17.21
N PHE A 456 11.69 10.14 -17.89
CA PHE A 456 12.67 9.26 -17.24
C PHE A 456 13.62 10.01 -16.30
N ILE A 457 14.04 11.23 -16.67
CA ILE A 457 14.83 12.10 -15.80
C ILE A 457 14.01 12.49 -14.57
N SER A 458 12.72 12.78 -14.72
CA SER A 458 11.81 13.08 -13.61
C SER A 458 11.71 11.90 -12.64
N ILE A 459 11.55 10.67 -13.15
CA ILE A 459 11.57 9.43 -12.34
C ILE A 459 12.93 9.31 -11.61
N GLY A 460 14.04 9.45 -12.31
CA GLY A 460 15.38 9.30 -11.74
C GLY A 460 15.75 10.40 -10.71
N ALA A 461 15.24 11.61 -10.90
CA ALA A 461 15.39 12.72 -9.97
C ALA A 461 14.44 12.60 -8.76
N THR A 462 13.43 11.75 -8.84
CA THR A 462 12.54 11.45 -7.72
C THR A 462 13.32 10.69 -6.65
N LYS A 463 13.29 11.23 -5.43
CA LYS A 463 13.82 10.56 -4.25
C LYS A 463 12.68 10.07 -3.38
N THR A 464 12.86 8.90 -2.79
CA THR A 464 11.97 8.40 -1.75
C THR A 464 12.08 9.26 -0.50
N LEU A 465 11.17 9.09 0.46
CA LEU A 465 11.23 9.79 1.76
C LEU A 465 12.52 9.46 2.54
N ALA A 466 13.08 8.27 2.32
CA ALA A 466 14.35 7.80 2.86
C ALA A 466 15.58 8.44 2.17
N GLY A 467 15.38 9.20 1.08
CA GLY A 467 16.46 9.77 0.30
C GLY A 467 17.12 8.77 -0.66
N THR A 468 16.64 7.53 -0.71
CA THR A 468 17.05 6.52 -1.69
C THR A 468 16.48 6.86 -3.07
N SER A 469 17.10 6.32 -4.12
CA SER A 469 16.60 6.50 -5.48
C SER A 469 15.26 5.79 -5.65
N TYR A 470 14.32 6.46 -6.31
CA TYR A 470 13.04 5.88 -6.69
C TYR A 470 13.18 4.73 -7.71
N LEU A 471 14.34 4.66 -8.39
CA LEU A 471 14.71 3.62 -9.35
C LEU A 471 15.52 2.48 -8.71
N TYR A 472 15.71 2.42 -7.40
CA TYR A 472 16.35 1.24 -6.80
C TYR A 472 15.50 -0.02 -7.06
N PRO A 473 16.07 -1.16 -7.51
CA PRO A 473 17.49 -1.52 -7.60
C PRO A 473 18.16 -1.29 -8.97
N LEU A 474 17.52 -0.58 -9.91
CA LEU A 474 18.15 -0.21 -11.18
C LEU A 474 19.23 0.88 -10.98
N PHE A 475 19.02 1.81 -10.05
CA PHE A 475 19.98 2.85 -9.70
C PHE A 475 20.02 3.12 -8.18
N PRO A 476 21.17 2.92 -7.49
CA PRO A 476 22.36 2.22 -7.96
C PRO A 476 22.01 0.77 -8.35
N PHE A 477 22.68 0.23 -9.37
CA PHE A 477 22.38 -1.10 -9.89
C PHE A 477 22.75 -2.19 -8.88
N ASP A 478 21.76 -2.98 -8.47
CA ASP A 478 21.92 -4.21 -7.70
C ASP A 478 21.29 -5.36 -8.50
N GLY A 479 22.16 -6.20 -9.08
CA GLY A 479 21.74 -7.30 -9.94
C GLY A 479 20.95 -8.39 -9.22
N ASP A 480 21.24 -8.63 -7.94
CA ASP A 480 20.56 -9.64 -7.14
C ASP A 480 19.15 -9.15 -6.77
N ALA A 481 19.04 -7.91 -6.28
CA ALA A 481 17.75 -7.30 -6.00
C ALA A 481 16.90 -7.18 -7.27
N MET A 482 17.49 -6.80 -8.41
CA MET A 482 16.79 -6.72 -9.70
C MET A 482 16.29 -8.10 -10.16
N LYS A 483 17.09 -9.15 -9.99
CA LYS A 483 16.69 -10.52 -10.34
C LYS A 483 15.48 -10.98 -9.52
N HIS A 484 15.47 -10.71 -8.22
CA HIS A 484 14.34 -11.04 -7.33
C HIS A 484 13.08 -10.23 -7.66
N LEU A 485 13.27 -9.01 -8.15
CA LEU A 485 12.19 -8.15 -8.58
C LEU A 485 11.52 -8.67 -9.86
N VAL A 486 12.31 -8.96 -10.90
CA VAL A 486 11.81 -9.42 -12.20
C VAL A 486 11.34 -10.87 -12.13
N PHE A 487 12.08 -11.74 -11.45
CA PHE A 487 11.75 -13.16 -11.32
C PHE A 487 11.58 -13.55 -9.87
N ARG A 488 10.46 -14.19 -9.55
CA ARG A 488 10.32 -14.94 -8.31
C ARG A 488 11.24 -16.15 -8.37
N THR A 489 12.42 -16.02 -7.79
CA THR A 489 13.27 -17.17 -7.46
C THR A 489 12.70 -17.84 -6.21
N LYS A 490 12.91 -19.16 -6.06
CA LYS A 490 12.57 -19.83 -4.79
C LYS A 490 13.38 -19.14 -3.67
N ALA A 491 12.68 -18.70 -2.63
CA ALA A 491 13.28 -18.24 -1.39
C ALA A 491 13.93 -19.42 -0.66
#